data_AF-A0A925RC55-F1
#
_entry.id   AF-A0A925RC55-F1
#
_cell.length_a   1.000
_cell.length_b   1.000
_cell.length_c   1.000
_cell.angle_alpha   90.00
_cell.angle_beta   90.00
_cell.angle_gamma   90.00
#
_symmetry.space_group_name_H-M   'P 1'
#
loop_
_entity.id
_entity.type
_entity.pdbx_description
1 polymer ?
#
loop_
_entity_poly.entity_id
_entity_poly.type
_entity_poly.pdbx_seq_one_letter_code
_entity_poly.pdbx_strand_id
1 'polypeptide(L)' 'MGAKDNFPDALRETAFANAVDIVLADGVVEQDEKDFMELVRTKLRIPKEQALEIVSVMVAKNKG' A
#
# COMPACT_ATOMS: atom_id res chain seq x y z
N MET A 1 10.78 -23.88 -2.86
CA MET A 1 10.84 -22.56 -2.20
C MET A 1 10.41 -21.54 -3.24
N GLY A 2 9.24 -20.94 -3.08
CA GLY A 2 8.68 -20.05 -4.09
C GLY A 2 9.28 -18.67 -3.96
N ALA A 3 9.33 -17.88 -5.04
CA ALA A 3 9.76 -16.48 -5.00
C ALA A 3 8.99 -15.58 -4.00
N LYS A 4 7.94 -16.11 -3.36
CA LYS A 4 7.11 -15.45 -2.34
C LYS A 4 7.71 -15.47 -0.93
N ASP A 5 8.65 -16.36 -0.64
CA ASP A 5 9.11 -16.60 0.73
C ASP A 5 10.18 -15.59 1.20
N ASN A 6 10.80 -14.83 0.29
CA ASN A 6 11.88 -13.89 0.60
C ASN A 6 11.58 -12.47 0.13
N PHE A 7 10.34 -11.97 0.30
CA PHE A 7 10.12 -10.53 0.13
C PHE A 7 10.79 -9.80 1.30
N PRO A 8 11.90 -9.07 1.08
CA PRO A 8 12.68 -8.49 2.17
C PRO A 8 11.80 -7.58 3.01
N ASP A 9 11.87 -7.70 4.34
CA ASP A 9 11.07 -6.88 5.25
C ASP A 9 11.21 -5.38 4.94
N ALA A 10 12.44 -4.95 4.61
CA ALA A 10 12.75 -3.57 4.23
C ALA A 10 12.06 -3.06 2.96
N LEU A 11 11.55 -3.95 2.08
CA LEU A 11 10.87 -3.55 0.85
C LEU A 11 9.35 -3.54 0.97
N ARG A 12 8.78 -4.06 2.06
CA ARG A 12 7.32 -4.24 2.22
C ARG A 12 6.59 -2.92 2.19
N GLU A 13 7.08 -1.96 2.97
CA GLU A 13 6.54 -0.60 3.01
C GLU A 13 6.68 0.09 1.65
N THR A 14 7.81 -0.07 0.97
CA THR A 14 8.04 0.50 -0.38
C THR A 14 7.10 -0.11 -1.43
N ALA A 15 6.91 -1.42 -1.42
CA ALA A 15 5.97 -2.08 -2.33
C ALA A 15 4.52 -1.68 -2.05
N PHE A 16 4.15 -1.53 -0.79
CA PHE A 16 2.83 -1.02 -0.42
C PHE A 16 2.63 0.42 -0.88
N ALA A 17 3.61 1.30 -0.63
CA ALA A 17 3.57 2.69 -1.09
C ALA A 17 3.42 2.78 -2.61
N ASN A 18 4.15 1.96 -3.38
CA ASN A 18 4.00 1.91 -4.84
C ASN A 18 2.60 1.42 -5.28
N ALA A 19 2.05 0.41 -4.60
CA ALA A 19 0.69 -0.05 -4.90
C ALA A 19 -0.35 1.03 -4.61
N VAL A 20 -0.19 1.77 -3.50
CA VAL A 20 -1.04 2.89 -3.12
C VAL A 20 -0.90 4.06 -4.11
N ASP A 21 0.31 4.36 -4.61
CA ASP A 21 0.55 5.42 -5.62
C ASP A 21 -0.25 5.16 -6.91
N ILE A 22 -0.30 3.90 -7.35
CA ILE A 22 -1.02 3.48 -8.57
C ILE A 22 -2.53 3.54 -8.36
N VAL A 23 -3.00 3.08 -7.21
CA VAL A 23 -4.43 3.05 -6.88
C VAL A 23 -4.97 4.45 -6.68
N LEU A 24 -4.23 5.35 -6.02
CA LEU A 24 -4.67 6.71 -5.74
C LEU A 24 -4.43 7.70 -6.89
N ALA A 25 -4.08 7.23 -8.09
CA ALA A 25 -3.65 8.09 -9.20
C ALA A 25 -4.76 9.00 -9.74
N ASP A 26 -6.03 8.60 -9.61
CA ASP A 26 -7.20 9.38 -10.01
C ASP A 26 -7.73 10.31 -8.91
N GLY A 27 -7.15 10.22 -7.70
CA GLY A 27 -7.45 11.08 -6.56
C GLY A 27 -8.74 10.72 -5.80
N VAL A 28 -9.42 9.64 -6.19
CA VAL A 28 -10.60 9.12 -5.49
C VAL A 28 -10.20 7.82 -4.77
N VAL A 29 -10.87 7.51 -3.66
CA VAL A 29 -10.67 6.23 -2.96
C VAL A 29 -12.02 5.54 -2.81
N GLU A 30 -12.36 4.74 -3.81
CA GLU A 30 -13.56 3.93 -3.84
C GLU A 30 -13.43 2.70 -2.92
N GLN A 31 -14.54 1.99 -2.70
CA GLN A 31 -14.54 0.84 -1.80
C GLN A 31 -13.65 -0.30 -2.32
N ASP A 32 -13.69 -0.58 -3.62
CA ASP A 32 -12.86 -1.61 -4.25
C ASP A 32 -11.36 -1.35 -4.07
N GLU A 33 -10.96 -0.07 -4.07
CA GLU A 33 -9.57 0.36 -3.86
C GLU A 33 -9.15 0.18 -2.41
N LYS A 34 -10.05 0.44 -1.45
CA LYS A 34 -9.81 0.14 -0.03
C LYS A 34 -9.62 -1.35 0.19
N ASP A 35 -10.46 -2.17 -0.44
CA ASP A 35 -10.40 -3.62 -0.31
C ASP A 35 -9.12 -4.17 -0.94
N PHE A 36 -8.68 -3.60 -2.07
CA PHE A 36 -7.41 -3.94 -2.69
C PHE A 36 -6.21 -3.53 -1.82
N MET A 37 -6.19 -2.31 -1.28
CA MET A 37 -5.12 -1.86 -0.38
C MET A 37 -5.06 -2.75 0.88
N GLU A 38 -6.20 -3.13 1.45
CA GLU A 38 -6.26 -4.02 2.61
C GLU A 38 -5.75 -5.44 2.29
N LEU A 39 -6.04 -5.94 1.09
CA LEU A 39 -5.51 -7.21 0.59
C LEU A 39 -3.98 -7.16 0.46
N VAL A 40 -3.44 -6.10 -0.14
CA VAL A 40 -1.99 -5.91 -0.32
C VAL A 40 -1.30 -5.76 1.04
N ARG A 41 -1.86 -4.93 1.94
CA ARG A 41 -1.36 -4.75 3.32
C ARG A 41 -1.26 -6.09 4.05
N THR A 42 -2.31 -6.90 3.98
CA THR A 42 -2.37 -8.20 4.66
C THR A 42 -1.36 -9.19 4.08
N LYS A 43 -1.18 -9.22 2.75
CA LYS A 43 -0.16 -10.05 2.10
C LYS A 43 1.27 -9.63 2.45
N LEU A 44 1.51 -8.33 2.59
CA LEU A 44 2.79 -7.77 3.02
C LEU A 44 2.95 -7.76 4.54
N ARG A 45 1.93 -8.16 5.31
CA ARG A 45 1.94 -8.21 6.78
C ARG A 45 2.32 -6.86 7.43
N ILE A 46 1.85 -5.78 6.82
CA ILE A 46 2.13 -4.41 7.32
C ILE A 46 1.13 -4.08 8.43
N PRO A 47 1.59 -3.60 9.60
CA PRO A 47 0.72 -3.11 10.66
C PRO A 47 -0.23 -2.02 10.16
N LYS A 48 -1.46 -2.00 10.69
CA LYS A 48 -2.48 -1.07 10.24
C LYS A 48 -2.06 0.40 10.42
N GLU A 49 -1.42 0.73 11.55
CA GLU A 49 -0.91 2.08 11.81
C GLU A 49 0.10 2.54 10.75
N GLN A 50 1.10 1.71 10.42
CA GLN A 50 2.08 2.03 9.36
C GLN A 50 1.43 2.20 7.99
N ALA A 51 0.45 1.35 7.66
CA ALA A 51 -0.26 1.46 6.39
C ALA A 51 -1.06 2.77 6.28
N LEU A 52 -1.65 3.24 7.40
CA LEU A 52 -2.37 4.52 7.44
C LEU A 52 -1.41 5.72 7.26
N GLU A 53 -0.22 5.68 7.84
CA GLU A 53 0.81 6.70 7.64
C GLU A 53 1.23 6.79 6.16
N ILE A 54 1.50 5.64 5.53
CA ILE A 54 1.85 5.58 4.11
C ILE A 54 0.71 6.17 3.26
N VAL A 55 -0.53 5.71 3.45
CA VAL A 55 -1.69 6.22 2.69
C VAL A 55 -1.85 7.73 2.88
N SER A 56 -1.68 8.25 4.10
CA SER A 56 -1.78 9.70 4.37
C SER A 56 -0.74 10.50 3.56
N VAL A 57 0.51 10.03 3.51
CA VAL A 57 1.57 10.68 2.72
C VAL A 57 1.26 10.62 1.22
N MET A 58 0.75 9.49 0.74
CA MET A 58 0.42 9.31 -0.68
C MET A 58 -0.75 10.18 -1.12
N VAL A 59 -1.80 10.29 -0.28
CA VAL A 59 -2.92 11.22 -0.51
C VAL A 59 -2.43 12.67 -0.53
N ALA A 60 -1.50 13.04 0.35
CA ALA A 60 -0.92 14.39 0.36
C ALA A 60 -0.11 14.65 -0.92
N LYS A 61 0.73 13.70 -1.36
CA LYS A 61 1.48 13.78 -2.63
C LYS A 61 0.56 13.97 -3.85
N ASN A 62 -0.54 13.21 -3.91
CA ASN A 62 -1.41 13.19 -5.09
C ASN A 62 -2.37 14.39 -5.16
N LYS A 63 -2.49 15.17 -4.08
CA LYS A 63 -3.31 16.39 -4.05
C LYS A 63 -2.60 17.66 -4.52
N GLY A 64 -1.29 17.61 -4.76
CA GLY A 64 -0.46 18.75 -5.16
C GLY A 64 0.16 19.49 -3.99
#